data_AF-D2QEV6-F1
#
_entry.id   AF-D2QEV6-F1
#
_cell.length_a   1.000
_cell.length_b   1.000
_cell.length_c   1.000
_cell.angle_alpha   90.00
_cell.angle_beta   90.00
_cell.angle_gamma   90.00
#
_symmetry.space_group_name_H-M   'P 1'
#
loop_
_entity.id
_entity.type
_entity.pdbx_description
1 polymer ?
#
loop_
_entity_poly.entity_id
_entity_poly.type
_entity_poly.pdbx_seq_one_letter_code
_entity_poly.pdbx_strand_id
1 'polypeptide(L)'
;MKLIKPQLPFDESAREWVDFCLDFKTVAGFVTVFEQTWKQEFNSVEKFKGAAYEKTETLYNDLFGQRRYNDREVFYSARSRHYKQTR
;
A
#
# COMPACT_ATOMS: atom_id res chain seq x y z
N MET A 1 6.09 -10.74 0.46
CA MET A 1 5.17 -11.85 0.77
C MET A 1 4.07 -11.80 -0.28
N LYS A 2 3.84 -12.87 -1.05
CA LYS A 2 2.74 -12.89 -2.04
C LYS A 2 1.46 -13.27 -1.29
N LEU A 3 0.58 -12.30 -1.05
CA LEU A 3 -0.72 -12.58 -0.44
C LEU A 3 -1.63 -13.26 -1.47
N ILE A 4 -2.11 -14.46 -1.16
CA ILE A 4 -3.02 -15.24 -2.02
C ILE A 4 -4.44 -14.93 -1.59
N LYS A 5 -5.25 -14.30 -2.46
CA LYS A 5 -6.64 -13.89 -2.14
C LYS A 5 -7.42 -15.04 -1.48
N PRO A 6 -8.09 -14.82 -0.34
CA PRO A 6 -8.66 -15.92 0.42
C PRO A 6 -9.85 -16.50 -0.34
N GLN A 7 -9.98 -17.82 -0.32
CA GLN A 7 -11.10 -18.57 -0.89
C GLN A 7 -11.92 -19.16 0.27
N LEU A 8 -13.25 -19.26 0.10
CA LEU A 8 -14.11 -19.86 1.12
C LEU A 8 -13.92 -21.38 1.17
N PRO A 9 -13.96 -22.02 2.35
CA PRO A 9 -14.15 -21.44 3.69
C PRO A 9 -12.90 -20.73 4.24
N PHE A 10 -13.09 -19.71 5.08
CA PHE A 10 -12.01 -18.88 5.63
C PHE A 10 -11.03 -19.70 6.48
N ASP A 11 -9.79 -19.80 6.00
CA ASP A 11 -8.63 -20.43 6.62
C ASP A 11 -7.67 -19.38 7.22
N GLU A 12 -6.50 -19.77 7.74
CA GLU A 12 -5.50 -18.83 8.30
C GLU A 12 -5.13 -17.70 7.33
N SER A 13 -5.16 -17.97 6.03
CA SER A 13 -4.93 -16.98 4.98
C SER A 13 -5.93 -15.82 5.04
N ALA A 14 -7.17 -16.08 5.44
CA ALA A 14 -8.20 -15.05 5.60
C ALA A 14 -7.87 -14.07 6.72
N ARG A 15 -7.27 -14.56 7.81
CA ARG A 15 -6.85 -13.69 8.93
C ARG A 15 -5.72 -12.77 8.51
N GLU A 16 -4.71 -13.31 7.83
CA GLU A 16 -3.62 -12.49 7.28
C GLU A 16 -4.14 -11.43 6.30
N TRP A 17 -5.17 -11.76 5.52
CA TRP A 17 -5.82 -10.79 4.63
C TRP A 17 -6.58 -9.69 5.36
N VAL A 18 -7.28 -10.03 6.44
CA VAL A 18 -7.96 -9.05 7.26
C VAL A 18 -6.93 -8.11 7.90
N ASP A 19 -5.87 -8.66 8.49
CA ASP A 19 -4.79 -7.88 9.11
C ASP A 19 -4.11 -6.97 8.09
N PHE A 20 -3.78 -7.51 6.90
CA PHE A 20 -3.26 -6.71 5.79
C PHE A 20 -4.22 -5.58 5.39
N CYS A 21 -5.52 -5.88 5.22
CA CYS A 21 -6.49 -4.86 4.82
C CYS A 21 -6.64 -3.75 5.88
N LEU A 22 -6.62 -4.12 7.17
CA LEU A 22 -6.69 -3.18 8.27
C LEU A 22 -5.46 -2.27 8.30
N ASP A 23 -4.27 -2.85 8.18
CA ASP A 23 -3.02 -2.10 8.12
C ASP A 23 -2.98 -1.19 6.89
N PHE A 24 -3.36 -1.71 5.73
CA PHE A 24 -3.32 -0.96 4.47
C PHE A 24 -4.26 0.25 4.45
N LYS A 25 -5.33 0.22 5.25
CA LYS A 25 -6.20 1.38 5.53
C LYS A 25 -5.54 2.47 6.39
N THR A 26 -4.41 2.21 7.04
CA THR A 26 -3.64 3.24 7.76
C THR A 26 -2.66 3.98 6.84
N VAL A 27 -2.22 5.17 7.25
CA VAL A 27 -1.20 5.92 6.49
C VAL A 27 0.10 5.13 6.45
N ALA A 28 0.50 4.54 7.58
CA ALA A 28 1.71 3.75 7.70
C ALA A 28 1.67 2.51 6.79
N GLY A 29 0.57 1.75 6.82
CA GLY A 29 0.44 0.55 5.97
C GLY A 29 0.42 0.90 4.48
N PHE A 30 -0.25 1.98 4.07
CA PHE A 30 -0.19 2.42 2.68
C PHE A 30 1.24 2.81 2.26
N VAL A 31 1.96 3.55 3.10
CA VAL A 31 3.38 3.88 2.85
C VAL A 31 4.21 2.60 2.72
N THR A 32 4.02 1.63 3.62
CA THR A 32 4.73 0.34 3.56
C THR A 32 4.48 -0.41 2.25
N VAL A 33 3.23 -0.53 1.81
CA VAL A 33 2.91 -1.20 0.54
C VAL A 33 3.54 -0.45 -0.64
N PHE A 34 3.47 0.87 -0.65
CA PHE A 34 4.14 1.70 -1.64
C PHE A 34 5.66 1.44 -1.70
N GLU A 35 6.34 1.39 -0.55
CA GLU A 35 7.78 1.16 -0.51
C GLU A 35 8.16 -0.26 -0.94
N GLN A 36 7.33 -1.24 -0.59
CA GLN A 36 7.50 -2.61 -1.07
C GLN A 36 7.32 -2.69 -2.58
N THR A 37 6.30 -2.06 -3.16
CA THR A 37 6.09 -1.98 -4.60
C THR A 37 7.27 -1.29 -5.28
N TRP A 38 7.71 -0.15 -4.75
CA TRP A 38 8.82 0.60 -5.32
C TRP A 38 10.13 -0.20 -5.28
N LYS A 39 10.40 -0.92 -4.19
CA LYS A 39 11.57 -1.77 -4.06
C LYS A 39 11.52 -3.02 -4.94
N GLN A 40 10.42 -3.77 -4.92
CA GLN A 40 10.33 -5.09 -5.55
C GLN A 40 10.14 -5.02 -7.07
N GLU A 41 9.38 -4.03 -7.56
CA GLU A 41 9.07 -3.95 -8.99
C GLU A 41 9.94 -2.94 -9.74
N PHE A 42 10.40 -1.91 -9.04
CA PHE A 42 11.09 -0.78 -9.66
C PHE A 42 12.49 -0.54 -9.10
N ASN A 43 13.01 -1.46 -8.27
CA ASN A 43 14.35 -1.40 -7.67
C ASN A 43 14.67 -0.07 -7.00
N SER A 44 13.66 0.58 -6.39
CA SER A 44 13.80 1.88 -5.74
C SER A 44 14.34 3.00 -6.65
N VAL A 45 14.14 2.89 -7.97
CA VAL A 45 14.57 3.94 -8.91
C VAL A 45 13.59 5.12 -8.85
N GLU A 46 14.09 6.32 -8.54
CA GLU A 46 13.28 7.53 -8.31
C GLU A 46 12.33 7.87 -9.46
N LYS A 47 12.76 7.66 -10.72
CA LYS A 47 11.93 7.91 -11.91
C LYS A 47 10.63 7.10 -11.94
N PHE A 48 10.60 5.95 -11.24
CA PHE A 48 9.44 5.05 -11.18
C PHE A 48 8.61 5.21 -9.90
N LYS A 49 8.94 6.16 -9.04
CA LYS A 49 8.21 6.43 -7.81
C LYS A 49 6.73 6.74 -8.05
N GLY A 50 6.42 7.51 -9.09
CA GLY A 50 5.05 7.77 -9.50
C GLY A 50 4.31 6.52 -9.98
N ALA A 51 5.00 5.63 -10.70
CA ALA A 51 4.42 4.35 -11.15
C ALA A 51 4.15 3.40 -9.97
N ALA A 52 5.07 3.36 -8.99
CA ALA A 52 4.87 2.62 -7.75
C ALA A 52 3.64 3.12 -6.98
N TYR A 53 3.48 4.45 -6.85
CA TYR A 53 2.30 5.04 -6.23
C TYR A 53 0.99 4.64 -6.93
N GLU A 54 0.90 4.79 -8.25
CA GLU A 54 -0.34 4.46 -8.96
C GLU A 54 -0.69 2.99 -8.78
N LYS A 55 0.32 2.09 -8.81
CA LYS A 55 0.07 0.67 -8.60
C LYS A 55 -0.45 0.36 -7.19
N THR A 56 0.07 1.06 -6.18
CA THR A 56 -0.44 0.96 -4.80
C THR A 56 -1.85 1.52 -4.68
N GLU A 57 -2.17 2.65 -5.33
CA GLU A 57 -3.54 3.18 -5.38
C GLU A 57 -4.50 2.26 -6.12
N THR A 58 -4.09 1.66 -7.24
CA THR A 58 -4.91 0.67 -7.96
C THR A 58 -5.27 -0.49 -7.04
N LEU A 59 -4.28 -1.07 -6.34
CA LEU A 59 -4.53 -2.13 -5.36
C LEU A 59 -5.48 -1.67 -4.24
N TYR A 60 -5.30 -0.45 -3.72
CA TYR A 60 -6.18 0.11 -2.69
C TYR A 60 -7.62 0.26 -3.19
N ASN A 61 -7.80 0.78 -4.39
CA ASN A 61 -9.09 0.93 -5.02
C ASN A 61 -9.75 -0.43 -5.31
N ASP A 62 -8.99 -1.43 -5.75
CA ASP A 62 -9.52 -2.78 -6.00
C ASP A 62 -10.02 -3.46 -4.72
N LEU A 63 -9.40 -3.16 -3.57
CA LEU A 63 -9.78 -3.74 -2.28
C LEU A 63 -10.89 -2.97 -1.57
N PHE A 64 -10.95 -1.65 -1.73
CA PHE A 64 -11.83 -0.79 -0.93
C PHE A 64 -12.83 0.05 -1.74
N GLY A 65 -12.79 -0.04 -3.07
CA GLY A 65 -13.70 0.68 -3.98
C GLY A 65 -13.52 2.19 -4.00
N GLN A 66 -12.40 2.70 -3.51
CA GLN A 66 -12.10 4.14 -3.46
C GLN A 66 -10.60 4.38 -3.53
N ARG A 67 -10.20 5.58 -3.96
CA ARG A 67 -8.81 6.05 -3.81
C ARG A 67 -8.51 6.40 -2.36
N ARG A 68 -7.27 6.20 -1.92
CA ARG A 68 -6.84 6.71 -0.60
C ARG A 68 -6.48 8.18 -0.66
N TYR A 69 -5.69 8.57 -1.66
CA TYR A 69 -5.25 9.94 -1.87
C TYR A 69 -5.80 10.49 -3.19
N ASN A 70 -6.18 11.77 -3.16
CA ASN A 70 -6.69 12.48 -4.34
C ASN A 70 -5.63 12.53 -5.44
N ASP A 71 -4.37 12.78 -5.06
CA ASP A 71 -3.23 12.85 -5.97
C ASP A 71 -1.91 12.45 -5.27
N ARG A 72 -0.85 12.41 -6.08
CA ARG A 72 0.51 12.03 -5.68
C ARG A 72 1.13 13.00 -4.68
N GLU A 73 0.85 14.31 -4.78
CA GLU A 73 1.46 15.32 -3.93
C GLU A 73 0.93 15.23 -2.51
N VAL A 74 -0.38 15.00 -2.37
CA VAL A 74 -1.02 14.73 -1.08
C VAL A 74 -0.39 13.49 -0.44
N PHE A 75 -0.20 12.42 -1.19
CA PHE A 75 0.49 11.22 -0.71
C PHE A 75 1.92 11.50 -0.26
N TYR A 76 2.76 12.14 -1.09
CA TYR A 76 4.15 12.40 -0.75
C TYR A 76 4.28 13.32 0.46
N SER A 77 3.36 14.27 0.63
CA SER A 77 3.25 15.09 1.83
C SER A 77 2.95 14.26 3.07
N ALA A 78 1.96 13.35 3.00
CA ALA A 78 1.62 12.44 4.08
C ALA A 78 2.78 11.49 4.43
N ARG A 79 3.45 10.92 3.43
CA ARG A 79 4.65 10.08 3.58
C ARG A 79 5.79 10.83 4.26
N SER A 80 6.06 12.08 3.86
CA SER A 80 7.09 12.91 4.49
C SER A 80 6.79 13.18 5.97
N ARG A 81 5.53 13.51 6.31
CA ARG A 81 5.11 13.71 7.70
C ARG A 81 5.24 12.42 8.52
N HIS A 82 4.86 11.28 7.96
CA HIS A 82 5.00 9.99 8.61
C HIS A 82 6.43 9.73 9.08
N TYR A 83 7.44 9.92 8.22
CA TYR A 83 8.85 9.76 8.61
C TYR A 83 9.35 10.76 9.65
N LYS A 84 8.76 11.95 9.73
CA LYS A 84 9.11 12.92 10.77
C LYS A 84 8.57 12.51 12.14
N GLN A 85 7.48 11.76 12.19
CA GLN A 85 6.84 11.33 13.42
C GLN A 85 7.39 9.99 13.94
N THR A 86 7.95 9.15 13.05
CA THR A 86 8.54 7.85 13.40
C THR A 86 10.06 7.89 13.58
N ARG A 87 10.70 9.06 13.48
CA ARG A 87 12.10 9.30 13.85
C ARG A 87 12.19 9.90 15.25
#